data_AF-A0A1D2NET4-F1
#
_entry.id   AF-A0A1D2NET4-F1
#
_cell.length_a   1.000
_cell.length_b   1.000
_cell.length_c   1.000
_cell.angle_alpha   90.00
_cell.angle_beta   90.00
_cell.angle_gamma   90.00
#
_symmetry.space_group_name_H-M   'P 1'
#
loop_
_entity.id
_entity.type
_entity.pdbx_description
1 polymer ?
#
loop_
_entity_poly.entity_id
_entity_poly.type
_entity_poly.pdbx_seq_one_letter_code
_entity_poly.pdbx_strand_id
1 'polypeptide(L)'
;PLPLVQLHITLLRRVFKAVTPDKWERSLAKFGHTYCSQDAWEIERFGYKKAKISLKLRLLKNLLEAQFDYNVKFKSEVNKLQAADLRLTPLGRDTEGQVYWYQVDADANLRVYREDIDDETWEMVASSKDELVDLISQLQRGEVKKPEPEEAIIVPEEDSNGKDIEPKEIILDTGKVEEDGSMGEESEE
;
A
#
# COMPACT_ATOMS: atom_id res chain seq x y z
N PRO A 1 -21.22 -3.48 -16.12
CA PRO A 1 -20.69 -3.36 -14.75
C PRO A 1 -19.74 -2.17 -14.65
N LEU A 2 -19.67 -1.48 -13.50
CA LEU A 2 -18.75 -0.35 -13.33
C LEU A 2 -17.29 -0.80 -13.59
N PRO A 3 -16.42 0.06 -14.16
CA PRO A 3 -15.02 -0.31 -14.49
C PRO A 3 -14.27 -0.95 -13.32
N LEU A 4 -14.46 -0.41 -12.12
CA LEU A 4 -13.85 -0.93 -10.89
C LEU A 4 -14.28 -2.36 -10.57
N VAL A 5 -15.57 -2.70 -10.76
CA VAL A 5 -16.07 -4.06 -10.51
C VAL A 5 -15.48 -5.05 -11.50
N GLN A 6 -15.31 -4.65 -12.77
CA GLN A 6 -14.62 -5.49 -13.76
C GLN A 6 -13.15 -5.74 -13.41
N LEU A 7 -12.47 -4.72 -12.89
CA LEU A 7 -11.12 -4.88 -12.38
C LEU A 7 -11.08 -5.89 -11.22
N HIS A 8 -11.96 -5.77 -10.22
CA HIS A 8 -12.04 -6.72 -9.11
C HIS A 8 -12.26 -8.16 -9.60
N ILE A 9 -13.21 -8.38 -10.51
CA ILE A 9 -13.47 -9.71 -11.09
C ILE A 9 -12.21 -10.26 -11.78
N THR A 10 -11.50 -9.40 -12.52
CA THR A 10 -10.27 -9.80 -13.25
C THR A 10 -9.17 -10.22 -12.29
N LEU A 11 -8.93 -9.45 -11.23
CA LEU A 11 -7.94 -9.77 -10.20
C LEU A 11 -8.31 -11.03 -9.42
N LEU A 12 -9.58 -11.15 -9.02
CA LEU A 12 -10.11 -12.31 -8.31
C LEU A 12 -9.97 -13.60 -9.11
N ARG A 13 -10.06 -13.56 -10.44
CA ARG A 13 -9.87 -14.75 -11.31
C ARG A 13 -8.43 -15.28 -11.31
N ARG A 14 -7.45 -14.48 -10.89
CA ARG A 14 -6.08 -14.95 -10.70
C ARG A 14 -5.95 -15.71 -9.38
N VAL A 15 -6.59 -15.22 -8.33
CA VAL A 15 -6.59 -15.86 -7.01
C VAL A 15 -7.49 -17.12 -6.99
N PHE A 16 -8.71 -17.00 -7.52
CA PHE A 16 -9.68 -18.07 -7.59
C PHE A 16 -9.90 -18.48 -9.05
N LYS A 17 -9.65 -19.76 -9.37
CA LYS A 17 -9.79 -20.31 -10.73
C LYS A 17 -11.18 -20.10 -11.36
N ALA A 18 -12.24 -19.94 -10.56
CA ALA A 18 -13.60 -19.72 -11.04
C ALA A 18 -14.30 -18.58 -10.30
N VAL A 19 -14.47 -17.44 -10.98
CA VAL A 19 -15.27 -16.30 -10.51
C VAL A 19 -16.27 -15.93 -11.59
N THR A 20 -17.55 -16.12 -11.27
CA THR A 20 -18.67 -15.73 -12.13
C THR A 20 -19.02 -14.27 -11.87
N PRO A 21 -19.32 -13.47 -12.92
CA PRO A 21 -19.64 -12.05 -12.75
C PRO A 21 -20.79 -11.78 -11.78
N ASP A 22 -21.76 -12.70 -11.66
CA ASP A 22 -22.93 -12.52 -10.78
C ASP A 22 -22.63 -12.83 -9.30
N LYS A 23 -21.56 -13.58 -9.02
CA LYS A 23 -21.17 -13.99 -7.66
C LYS A 23 -19.87 -13.34 -7.19
N TRP A 24 -19.42 -12.30 -7.88
CA TRP A 24 -18.13 -11.66 -7.61
C TRP A 24 -18.04 -11.07 -6.20
N GLU A 25 -19.12 -10.50 -5.64
CA GLU A 25 -19.11 -9.96 -4.27
C GLU A 25 -18.87 -11.07 -3.23
N ARG A 26 -19.41 -12.26 -3.45
CA ARG A 26 -19.14 -13.42 -2.59
C ARG A 26 -17.69 -13.86 -2.69
N SER A 27 -17.12 -13.88 -3.90
CA SER A 27 -15.70 -14.14 -4.08
C SER A 27 -14.83 -13.06 -3.44
N LEU A 28 -15.26 -11.80 -3.48
CA LEU A 28 -14.54 -10.68 -2.88
C LEU A 28 -14.55 -10.77 -1.35
N ALA A 29 -15.70 -11.07 -0.73
CA ALA A 29 -15.77 -11.34 0.70
C ALA A 29 -14.89 -12.53 1.10
N LYS A 30 -14.96 -13.63 0.34
CA LYS A 30 -14.07 -14.79 0.54
C LYS A 30 -12.59 -14.40 0.49
N PHE A 31 -12.22 -13.51 -0.43
CA PHE A 31 -10.86 -12.96 -0.48
C PHE A 31 -10.56 -12.07 0.74
N GLY A 32 -11.49 -11.23 1.19
CA GLY A 32 -11.34 -10.44 2.41
C GLY A 32 -10.88 -11.27 3.61
N HIS A 33 -11.47 -12.45 3.80
CA HIS A 33 -11.12 -13.36 4.90
C HIS A 33 -9.67 -13.85 4.88
N THR A 34 -8.93 -13.69 3.78
CA THR A 34 -7.50 -14.08 3.72
C THR A 34 -6.57 -13.06 4.36
N TYR A 35 -7.02 -11.83 4.61
CA TYR A 35 -6.20 -10.79 5.22
C TYR A 35 -6.89 -10.04 6.38
N CYS A 36 -8.22 -9.92 6.37
CA CYS A 36 -8.98 -9.26 7.43
C CYS A 36 -10.43 -9.76 7.48
N SER A 37 -10.79 -10.50 8.52
CA SER A 37 -12.15 -11.04 8.69
C SER A 37 -13.21 -9.94 8.85
N GLN A 38 -12.86 -8.80 9.44
CA GLN A 38 -13.79 -7.66 9.61
C GLN A 38 -14.16 -7.04 8.25
N ASP A 39 -13.19 -6.87 7.36
CA ASP A 39 -13.41 -6.37 5.99
C ASP A 39 -14.37 -7.27 5.22
N ALA A 40 -14.12 -8.57 5.28
CA ALA A 40 -14.96 -9.56 4.63
C ALA A 40 -16.40 -9.53 5.15
N TRP A 41 -16.54 -9.48 6.48
CA TRP A 41 -17.85 -9.42 7.12
C TRP A 41 -18.62 -8.14 6.73
N GLU A 42 -17.96 -6.98 6.64
CA GLU A 42 -18.61 -5.73 6.20
C GLU A 42 -19.17 -5.88 4.77
N ILE A 43 -18.43 -6.54 3.86
CA ILE A 43 -18.91 -6.84 2.51
C ILE A 43 -20.09 -7.81 2.55
N GLU A 44 -20.04 -8.90 3.34
CA GLU A 44 -21.14 -9.85 3.45
C GLU A 44 -22.41 -9.23 4.03
N ARG A 45 -22.25 -8.33 5.01
CA ARG A 45 -23.35 -7.73 5.74
C ARG A 45 -24.01 -6.58 4.99
N PHE A 46 -23.21 -5.69 4.40
CA PHE A 46 -23.71 -4.44 3.82
C PHE A 46 -23.62 -4.40 2.29
N GLY A 47 -22.86 -5.31 1.68
CA GLY A 47 -22.61 -5.36 0.25
C GLY A 47 -21.57 -4.33 -0.21
N TYR A 48 -20.90 -4.61 -1.33
CA TYR A 48 -19.79 -3.77 -1.80
C TYR A 48 -20.23 -2.34 -2.13
N LYS A 49 -21.45 -2.14 -2.66
CA LYS A 49 -21.94 -0.80 -3.01
C LYS A 49 -21.91 0.16 -1.81
N LYS A 50 -22.31 -0.33 -0.62
CA LYS A 50 -22.43 0.48 0.61
C LYS A 50 -21.16 0.53 1.46
N ALA A 51 -20.17 -0.30 1.14
CA ALA A 51 -18.88 -0.31 1.84
C ALA A 51 -18.18 1.06 1.78
N LYS A 52 -17.50 1.40 2.88
CA LYS A 52 -16.68 2.62 2.99
C LYS A 52 -15.61 2.64 1.89
N ILE A 53 -15.23 3.84 1.45
CA ILE A 53 -14.19 3.99 0.42
C ILE A 53 -12.86 3.38 0.87
N SER A 54 -12.49 3.56 2.15
CA SER A 54 -11.27 3.00 2.73
C SER A 54 -11.26 1.47 2.68
N LEU A 55 -12.40 0.81 2.90
CA LEU A 55 -12.53 -0.65 2.74
C LEU A 55 -12.36 -1.06 1.27
N LYS A 56 -13.01 -0.37 0.34
CA LYS A 56 -12.86 -0.64 -1.10
C LYS A 56 -11.41 -0.50 -1.57
N LEU A 57 -10.70 0.51 -1.08
CA LEU A 57 -9.28 0.73 -1.37
C LEU A 57 -8.40 -0.37 -0.78
N ARG A 58 -8.62 -0.78 0.48
CA ARG A 58 -7.88 -1.89 1.09
C ARG A 58 -8.10 -3.21 0.35
N LEU A 59 -9.34 -3.53 -0.02
CA LEU A 59 -9.64 -4.72 -0.84
C LEU A 59 -8.90 -4.69 -2.17
N LEU A 60 -8.94 -3.54 -2.88
CA LEU A 60 -8.25 -3.39 -4.16
C LEU A 60 -6.74 -3.53 -4.02
N LYS A 61 -6.13 -2.88 -3.01
CA LYS A 61 -4.70 -3.00 -2.69
C LYS A 61 -4.30 -4.46 -2.50
N ASN A 62 -4.98 -5.17 -1.60
CA ASN A 62 -4.68 -6.58 -1.33
C ASN A 62 -4.88 -7.46 -2.58
N LEU A 63 -5.90 -7.19 -3.41
CA LEU A 63 -6.08 -7.90 -4.68
C LEU A 63 -4.94 -7.66 -5.68
N LEU A 64 -4.41 -6.44 -5.74
CA LEU A 64 -3.26 -6.10 -6.58
C LEU A 64 -1.99 -6.77 -6.07
N GLU A 65 -1.76 -6.76 -4.76
CA GLU A 65 -0.63 -7.44 -4.12
C GLU A 65 -0.67 -8.95 -4.38
N ALA A 66 -1.85 -9.58 -4.23
CA ALA A 66 -2.05 -10.99 -4.52
C ALA A 66 -1.69 -11.39 -5.97
N GLN A 67 -1.61 -10.44 -6.92
CA GLN A 67 -1.16 -10.78 -8.27
C GLN A 67 0.30 -11.23 -8.32
N PHE A 68 1.14 -10.77 -7.39
CA PHE A 68 2.54 -11.20 -7.29
C PHE A 68 2.69 -12.67 -6.85
N ASP A 69 1.67 -13.24 -6.23
CA ASP A 69 1.65 -14.64 -5.81
C ASP A 69 0.93 -15.54 -6.80
N TYR A 70 -0.25 -15.10 -7.27
CA TYR A 70 -1.15 -15.96 -8.05
C TYR A 70 -1.09 -15.72 -9.57
N ASN A 71 -0.41 -14.68 -10.05
CA ASN A 71 -0.26 -14.39 -11.47
C ASN A 71 1.21 -14.53 -11.90
N VAL A 72 1.65 -15.79 -12.06
CA VAL A 72 3.05 -16.15 -12.40
C VAL A 72 3.58 -15.40 -13.62
N LYS A 73 2.76 -15.22 -14.67
CA LYS A 73 3.16 -14.47 -15.86
C LYS A 73 3.45 -13.01 -15.53
N PHE A 74 2.56 -12.36 -14.78
CA PHE A 74 2.78 -10.98 -14.32
C PHE A 74 4.03 -10.87 -13.46
N LYS A 75 4.17 -11.73 -12.44
CA LYS A 75 5.37 -11.77 -11.57
C LYS A 75 6.66 -11.90 -12.39
N SER A 76 6.67 -12.83 -13.35
CA SER A 76 7.84 -13.06 -14.20
C SER A 76 8.19 -11.87 -15.08
N GLU A 77 7.22 -11.09 -15.56
CA GLU A 77 7.51 -9.87 -16.33
C GLU A 77 7.99 -8.74 -15.42
N VAL A 78 7.38 -8.57 -14.24
CA VAL A 78 7.81 -7.53 -13.28
C VAL A 78 9.23 -7.80 -12.77
N ASN A 79 9.59 -9.06 -12.51
CA ASN A 79 10.93 -9.43 -12.05
C ASN A 79 12.05 -9.14 -13.07
N LYS A 80 11.72 -8.83 -14.33
CA LYS A 80 12.71 -8.39 -15.33
C LYS A 80 13.03 -6.90 -15.25
N LEU A 81 12.16 -6.13 -14.58
CA LEU A 81 12.30 -4.68 -14.45
C LEU A 81 13.23 -4.35 -13.30
N GLN A 82 14.00 -3.26 -13.43
CA GLN A 82 14.82 -2.79 -12.33
C GLN A 82 13.96 -2.13 -11.27
N ALA A 83 14.40 -2.21 -10.01
CA ALA A 83 13.66 -1.62 -8.90
C ALA A 83 13.50 -0.09 -9.03
N ALA A 84 14.43 0.57 -9.74
CA ALA A 84 14.35 2.00 -10.06
C ALA A 84 13.21 2.33 -11.04
N ASP A 85 12.89 1.42 -11.98
CA ASP A 85 11.83 1.63 -12.97
C ASP A 85 10.43 1.40 -12.39
N LEU A 86 10.34 0.69 -11.26
CA LEU A 86 9.10 0.36 -10.58
C LEU A 86 8.68 1.42 -9.55
N ARG A 87 9.62 2.24 -9.10
CA ARG A 87 9.38 3.25 -8.07
C ARG A 87 9.20 4.61 -8.73
N LEU A 88 8.19 5.34 -8.28
CA LEU A 88 8.12 6.76 -8.56
C LEU A 88 9.32 7.44 -7.89
N THR A 89 9.90 8.41 -8.57
CA THR A 89 10.93 9.28 -7.98
C THR A 89 10.24 10.52 -7.43
N PRO A 90 10.56 10.96 -6.21
CA PRO A 90 10.02 12.21 -5.70
C PRO A 90 10.52 13.39 -6.54
N LEU A 91 9.78 14.50 -6.51
CA LEU A 91 10.21 15.76 -7.12
C LEU A 91 11.49 16.30 -6.46
N GLY A 92 11.62 16.10 -5.15
CA GLY A 92 12.74 16.60 -4.37
C GLY A 92 12.45 16.62 -2.88
N ARG A 93 13.34 17.27 -2.13
CA ARG A 93 13.22 17.49 -0.69
C ARG A 93 13.34 18.97 -0.38
N ASP A 94 12.66 19.44 0.66
CA ASP A 94 12.87 20.79 1.18
C ASP A 94 14.02 20.85 2.21
N THR A 95 14.22 22.03 2.80
CA THR A 95 15.26 22.29 3.80
C THR A 95 15.06 21.56 5.12
N GLU A 96 13.82 21.17 5.43
CA GLU A 96 13.44 20.39 6.61
C GLU A 96 13.49 18.87 6.33
N GLY A 97 13.82 18.47 5.10
CA GLY A 97 13.96 17.07 4.69
C GLY A 97 12.66 16.41 4.22
N GLN A 98 11.55 17.15 4.16
CA GLN A 98 10.26 16.62 3.72
C GLN A 98 10.28 16.32 2.22
N VAL A 99 9.68 15.21 1.79
CA VAL A 99 9.74 14.73 0.41
C VAL A 99 8.49 15.13 -0.35
N TYR A 100 8.65 15.66 -1.57
CA TYR A 100 7.52 16.11 -2.38
C TYR A 100 7.25 15.16 -3.55
N TRP A 101 5.97 14.88 -3.77
CA TRP A 101 5.46 13.99 -4.80
C TRP A 101 4.41 14.71 -5.64
N TYR A 102 4.31 14.38 -6.92
CA TYR A 102 3.42 15.08 -7.84
C TYR A 102 2.67 14.12 -8.76
N GLN A 103 1.40 14.42 -8.98
CA GLN A 103 0.53 13.69 -9.88
C GLN A 103 -0.25 14.64 -10.76
N VAL A 104 -0.36 14.29 -12.04
CA VAL A 104 -1.26 14.94 -13.02
C VAL A 104 -2.05 13.88 -13.74
N ASP A 105 -3.35 14.09 -13.88
CA ASP A 105 -4.20 13.23 -14.70
C ASP A 105 -4.39 13.78 -16.12
N ALA A 106 -5.12 13.04 -16.95
CA ALA A 106 -5.34 13.40 -18.35
C ALA A 106 -6.17 14.69 -18.53
N ASP A 107 -6.91 15.09 -17.49
CA ASP A 107 -7.72 16.31 -17.46
C ASP A 107 -6.93 17.51 -16.89
N ALA A 108 -5.62 17.35 -16.70
CA ALA A 108 -4.71 18.33 -16.11
C ALA A 108 -5.04 18.72 -14.66
N ASN A 109 -5.74 17.85 -13.91
CA ASN A 109 -5.85 18.03 -12.47
C ASN A 109 -4.52 17.67 -11.82
N LEU A 110 -3.98 18.59 -11.04
CA LEU A 110 -2.69 18.42 -10.38
C LEU A 110 -2.86 18.19 -8.88
N ARG A 111 -2.00 17.36 -8.31
CA ARG A 111 -1.89 17.16 -6.87
C ARG A 111 -0.42 17.09 -6.47
N VAL A 112 -0.07 17.82 -5.42
CA VAL A 112 1.24 17.74 -4.79
C VAL A 112 1.05 17.21 -3.38
N TYR A 113 1.86 16.23 -3.04
CA TYR A 113 1.89 15.62 -1.72
C TYR A 113 3.24 15.86 -1.07
N ARG A 114 3.22 16.03 0.24
CA ARG A 114 4.38 16.12 1.11
C ARG A 114 4.40 14.91 2.02
N GLU A 115 5.51 14.19 2.03
CA GLU A 115 5.76 13.03 2.86
C GLU A 115 6.74 13.40 3.96
N ASP A 116 6.37 13.06 5.19
CA ASP A 116 7.26 13.05 6.33
C ASP A 116 7.77 11.62 6.55
N ILE A 117 9.05 11.38 6.29
CA ILE A 117 9.62 10.02 6.41
C ILE A 117 9.67 9.60 7.88
N ASP A 118 9.93 10.53 8.80
CA ASP A 118 10.10 10.21 10.21
C ASP A 118 8.76 9.89 10.87
N ASP A 119 7.71 10.64 10.54
CA ASP A 119 6.35 10.43 11.09
C ASP A 119 5.48 9.50 10.23
N GLU A 120 6.01 9.00 9.10
CA GLU A 120 5.30 8.17 8.10
C GLU A 120 3.97 8.78 7.61
N THR A 121 3.89 10.11 7.57
CA THR A 121 2.67 10.84 7.19
C THR A 121 2.76 11.40 5.78
N TRP A 122 1.59 11.58 5.16
CA TRP A 122 1.43 12.18 3.84
C TRP A 122 0.33 13.22 3.87
N GLU A 123 0.62 14.41 3.33
CA GLU A 123 -0.31 15.52 3.26
C GLU A 123 -0.43 16.04 1.83
N MET A 124 -1.64 16.37 1.38
CA MET A 124 -1.84 17.08 0.12
C MET A 124 -1.63 18.57 0.35
N VAL A 125 -0.55 19.11 -0.21
CA VAL A 125 -0.12 20.51 0.00
C VAL A 125 -0.49 21.44 -1.15
N ALA A 126 -0.85 20.89 -2.32
CA ALA A 126 -1.46 21.66 -3.41
C ALA A 126 -2.35 20.78 -4.28
N SER A 127 -3.47 21.34 -4.74
CA SER A 127 -4.45 20.70 -5.60
C SER A 127 -4.81 21.53 -6.84
N SER A 128 -4.24 22.74 -6.94
CA SER A 128 -4.46 23.67 -8.04
C SER A 128 -3.17 24.37 -8.44
N LYS A 129 -3.17 24.98 -9.63
CA LYS A 129 -2.01 25.72 -10.15
C LYS A 129 -1.61 26.86 -9.21
N ASP A 130 -2.59 27.58 -8.70
CA ASP A 130 -2.35 28.73 -7.85
C ASP A 130 -1.77 28.29 -6.50
N GLU A 131 -2.32 27.23 -5.89
CA GLU A 131 -1.75 26.62 -4.68
C GLU A 131 -0.31 26.12 -4.89
N LEU A 132 0.00 25.57 -6.07
CA LEU A 132 1.36 25.15 -6.40
C LEU A 132 2.33 26.34 -6.49
N VAL A 133 1.91 27.45 -7.09
CA VAL A 133 2.72 28.67 -7.17
C VAL A 133 2.96 29.24 -5.76
N ASP A 134 1.94 29.22 -4.91
CA ASP A 134 2.06 29.66 -3.51
C ASP A 134 3.01 28.75 -2.74
N LEU A 135 2.89 27.42 -2.88
CA LEU A 135 3.79 26.45 -2.27
C LEU A 135 5.25 26.66 -2.69
N ILE A 136 5.51 26.85 -3.99
CA ILE A 136 6.87 27.12 -4.49
C ILE A 136 7.42 28.41 -3.85
N SER A 137 6.58 29.44 -3.76
CA SER A 137 6.98 30.72 -3.16
C SER A 137 7.29 30.58 -1.66
N GLN A 138 6.52 29.77 -0.93
CA GLN A 138 6.77 29.47 0.49
C GLN A 138 8.08 28.67 0.67
N LEU A 139 8.31 27.66 -0.17
CA LEU A 139 9.53 26.86 -0.17
C LEU A 139 10.77 27.70 -0.46
N GLN A 140 10.69 28.63 -1.42
CA GLN A 140 11.78 29.56 -1.73
C GLN A 140 12.13 30.51 -0.58
N ARG A 141 11.13 30.88 0.25
CA ARG A 141 11.34 31.72 1.43
C ARG A 141 11.77 30.93 2.68
N GLY A 142 11.70 29.59 2.65
CA GLY A 142 11.96 28.74 3.81
C GLY A 142 10.87 28.83 4.88
N GLU A 143 9.63 29.13 4.48
CA GLU A 143 8.50 29.33 5.41
C GLU A 143 7.71 28.04 5.71
N VAL A 144 7.99 26.96 4.98
CA VAL A 144 7.32 25.68 5.18
C VAL A 144 7.91 25.00 6.41
N LYS A 145 7.15 24.96 7.50
CA LYS A 145 7.51 24.24 8.71
C LYS A 145 6.93 22.82 8.68
N LYS A 146 7.63 21.90 9.34
CA LYS A 146 7.10 20.59 9.68
C LYS A 146 5.74 20.77 10.39
N PRO A 147 4.66 20.11 9.96
CA PRO A 147 3.41 20.16 10.69
C PRO A 147 3.66 19.60 12.09
N GLU A 148 3.21 20.30 13.14
CA GLU A 148 3.31 19.75 14.49
C GLU A 148 2.42 18.51 14.59
N PRO A 149 2.85 17.45 15.30
CA PRO A 149 2.08 16.22 15.39
C PRO A 149 0.70 16.50 15.99
N GLU A 150 -0.35 16.38 15.19
CA GLU A 150 -1.72 16.35 15.70
C GLU A 150 -1.87 15.07 16.55
N GLU A 151 -2.29 15.22 17.81
CA GLU A 151 -2.50 14.12 18.75
C GLU A 151 -3.36 13.03 18.09
N ALA A 152 -2.81 11.82 18.02
CA ALA A 152 -3.47 10.67 17.42
C ALA A 152 -4.90 10.52 17.98
N ILE A 153 -5.90 10.55 17.10
CA ILE A 153 -7.27 10.20 17.44
C ILE A 153 -7.26 8.74 17.87
N ILE A 154 -7.28 8.51 19.18
CA ILE A 154 -7.44 7.19 19.79
C ILE A 154 -8.81 6.66 19.36
N VAL A 155 -8.83 5.74 18.42
CA VAL A 155 -10.01 4.92 18.14
C VAL A 155 -10.14 3.96 19.33
N PRO A 156 -11.26 3.93 20.07
CA PRO A 156 -11.41 2.99 21.17
C PRO A 156 -11.38 1.56 20.60
N GLU A 157 -10.40 0.77 20.99
CA GLU A 157 -10.44 -0.68 20.82
C GLU A 157 -11.59 -1.22 21.68
N GLU A 158 -12.68 -1.67 21.04
CA GLU A 158 -13.66 -2.50 21.72
C GLU A 158 -13.16 -3.94 21.70
N ASP A 159 -12.78 -4.41 22.90
CA ASP A 159 -12.49 -5.80 23.22
C ASP A 159 -13.48 -6.76 22.57
N SER A 160 -12.97 -7.67 21.73
CA SER A 160 -13.68 -8.89 21.37
C SER A 160 -12.75 -10.08 21.47
N ASN A 161 -12.78 -10.65 22.66
CA ASN A 161 -12.25 -11.94 23.05
C ASN A 161 -12.66 -13.04 22.06
N GLY A 162 -11.69 -13.70 21.41
CA GLY A 162 -11.98 -14.65 20.33
C GLY A 162 -10.82 -15.57 19.95
N LYS A 163 -10.47 -16.49 20.85
CA LYS A 163 -9.79 -17.80 20.66
C LYS A 163 -8.71 -17.91 19.57
N ASP A 164 -7.48 -18.11 20.04
CA ASP A 164 -6.29 -18.44 19.26
C ASP A 164 -6.49 -19.60 18.28
N ILE A 165 -6.25 -19.32 17.00
CA ILE A 165 -5.90 -20.34 16.00
C ILE A 165 -4.50 -19.97 15.54
N GLU A 166 -3.51 -20.79 15.91
CA GLU A 166 -2.10 -20.61 15.58
C GLU A 166 -1.89 -20.55 14.05
N PRO A 167 -1.28 -19.49 13.49
CA PRO A 167 -0.87 -19.47 12.09
C PRO A 167 0.37 -20.36 11.89
N LYS A 168 0.30 -21.28 10.92
CA LYS A 168 1.46 -22.02 10.43
C LYS A 168 2.55 -21.06 9.95
N GLU A 169 3.78 -21.35 10.33
CA GLU A 169 5.00 -20.58 10.03
C GLU A 169 5.10 -20.23 8.54
N ILE A 170 5.21 -18.93 8.28
CA ILE A 170 5.57 -18.37 6.97
C ILE A 170 7.07 -18.61 6.83
N ILE A 171 7.46 -19.52 5.93
CA ILE A 171 8.87 -19.72 5.58
C ILE A 171 9.32 -18.51 4.77
N LEU A 172 9.96 -17.56 5.44
CA LEU A 172 10.68 -16.45 4.81
C LEU A 172 12.02 -17.00 4.30
N ASP A 173 12.09 -17.31 3.00
CA ASP A 173 13.34 -17.64 2.31
C ASP A 173 14.07 -16.34 1.96
N THR A 174 14.59 -15.66 2.98
CA THR A 174 15.64 -14.66 2.82
C THR A 174 16.97 -15.38 2.88
N GLY A 175 17.57 -15.58 1.71
CA GLY A 175 18.91 -16.14 1.53
C GLY A 175 19.90 -15.53 2.51
N LYS A 176 20.46 -16.39 3.36
CA LYS A 176 21.53 -16.07 4.29
C LYS A 176 22.78 -15.70 3.47
N VAL A 177 23.26 -14.47 3.66
CA VAL A 177 24.61 -14.09 3.23
C VAL A 177 25.57 -14.77 4.20
N GLU A 178 26.45 -15.63 3.69
CA GLU A 178 27.50 -16.28 4.47
C GLU A 178 28.53 -15.21 4.89
N GLU A 179 28.61 -14.93 6.20
CA GLU A 179 29.77 -14.27 6.78
C GLU A 179 30.86 -15.33 6.99
N ASP A 180 31.92 -15.20 6.18
CA ASP A 180 33.15 -15.99 6.25
C ASP A 180 33.92 -15.65 7.54
N GLY A 181 33.73 -16.47 8.57
CA GLY A 181 34.50 -16.44 9.81
C GLY A 181 35.78 -17.26 9.66
N SER A 182 36.86 -16.60 9.24
CA SER A 182 38.22 -17.14 9.27
C SER A 182 38.67 -17.42 10.72
N MET A 183 38.59 -18.67 11.16
CA MET A 183 39.19 -19.16 12.40
C MET A 183 40.68 -19.41 12.16
N GLY A 184 41.54 -18.53 12.67
CA GLY A 184 42.97 -18.81 12.82
C GLY A 184 43.22 -19.58 14.11
N GLU A 185 43.59 -20.86 14.00
CA GLU A 185 44.17 -21.63 15.10
C GLU A 185 45.68 -21.35 15.15
N GLU A 186 46.15 -20.65 16.19
CA GLU A 186 47.55 -20.71 16.62
C GLU A 186 47.71 -21.93 17.54
N SER A 187 48.51 -22.89 17.09
CA SER A 187 49.00 -24.02 17.89
C SER A 187 50.25 -23.61 18.67
N GLU A 188 50.21 -23.74 20.00
CA GLU A 188 51.41 -23.86 20.84
C GLU A 188 51.64 -25.35 21.20
N GLU A 189 52.93 -25.70 21.20
CA GLU A 189 53.60 -27.00 21.46
C GLU A 189 53.82 -27.97 20.28
#